data_AF-A0A0L0FQF0-F1
#
_entry.id   AF-A0A0L0FQF0-F1
#
_cell.length_a   1.000
_cell.length_b   1.000
_cell.length_c   1.000
_cell.angle_alpha   90.00
_cell.angle_beta   90.00
_cell.angle_gamma   90.00
#
_symmetry.space_group_name_H-M   'P 1'
#
loop_
_entity.id
_entity.type
_entity.pdbx_description
1 polymer ?
#
loop_
_entity_poly.entity_id
_entity_poly.type
_entity_poly.pdbx_seq_one_letter_code
_entity_poly.pdbx_strand_id
1 'polypeptide(L)'
;MLTPANANTNKNDVPSSPRSGANSQQHMVPLLRHTTLYMNDLAATLRNDRMLLEHFRLQLESEFADENLEFFELASEYEEAPSLELANAIIDTYIAPNSVRQVSQPSECKSGIEKDAKVMNETRIANPNIFDDAMAWCMTMMLEAWPRFLKSGYYQDYLADLADDNPELLSQLDQPSDDLSPERKLQWLLRNPSNAIARQFETYLKKIYASECYDFWKDLDALMAEPAGENKVKHAEKLVKLYTV
;
A
#
# COMPACT_ATOMS: atom_id res chain seq x y z
N MET A 1 28.91 53.89 46.80
CA MET A 1 30.16 53.14 47.04
C MET A 1 29.80 51.68 46.81
N LEU A 2 30.07 51.13 45.62
CA LEU A 2 31.36 50.70 45.04
C LEU A 2 31.73 49.27 45.46
N THR A 3 32.08 48.47 44.44
CA THR A 3 32.44 47.04 44.45
C THR A 3 33.90 46.81 44.90
N PRO A 4 34.34 45.54 45.07
CA PRO A 4 34.94 44.75 43.98
C PRO A 4 34.34 43.30 43.89
N ALA A 5 34.28 42.59 42.75
CA ALA A 5 35.36 41.92 41.99
C ALA A 5 36.26 41.04 42.89
N ASN A 6 36.65 39.79 42.60
CA ASN A 6 36.62 38.92 41.41
C ASN A 6 36.75 37.42 41.91
N ALA A 7 36.72 36.31 41.16
CA ALA A 7 36.69 36.05 39.71
C ALA A 7 36.11 34.66 39.32
N ASN A 8 35.72 34.55 38.05
CA ASN A 8 35.64 33.39 37.14
C ASN A 8 36.18 32.00 37.59
N THR A 9 35.37 30.93 37.43
CA THR A 9 35.78 29.72 36.66
C THR A 9 34.59 28.86 36.23
N ASN A 10 34.62 28.45 34.97
CA ASN A 10 33.56 27.72 34.26
C ASN A 10 33.74 26.19 34.40
N LYS A 11 32.70 25.47 34.85
CA LYS A 11 32.51 24.03 34.59
C LYS A 11 31.02 23.69 34.54
N ASN A 12 30.49 23.53 33.32
CA ASN A 12 29.21 22.88 33.07
C ASN A 12 29.40 21.37 33.11
N ASP A 13 28.96 20.71 34.18
CA ASP A 13 28.76 19.26 34.20
C ASP A 13 27.25 18.97 34.06
N VAL A 14 26.76 18.93 32.82
CA VAL A 14 25.45 18.36 32.48
C VAL A 14 25.68 16.93 32.01
N PRO A 15 25.02 15.91 32.61
CA PRO A 15 25.17 14.54 32.16
C PRO A 15 24.60 14.39 30.74
N SER A 16 25.45 13.96 29.82
CA SER A 16 25.11 13.71 28.42
C SER A 16 24.21 12.48 28.28
N SER A 17 22.95 12.70 27.90
CA SER A 17 22.04 11.65 27.45
C SER A 17 22.27 11.33 25.96
N PRO A 18 22.64 10.08 25.59
CA PRO A 18 22.70 9.66 24.20
C PRO A 18 21.39 8.94 23.81
N ARG A 19 20.42 9.66 23.24
CA ARG A 19 19.24 9.07 22.56
C ARG A 19 18.83 9.88 21.34
N SER A 20 19.46 9.59 20.20
CA SER A 20 19.07 10.09 18.87
C SER A 20 19.16 8.98 17.80
N GLY A 21 18.73 7.76 18.15
CA GLY A 21 18.82 6.59 17.27
C GLY A 21 17.50 5.84 17.03
N ALA A 22 16.38 6.32 17.57
CA ALA A 22 15.10 5.59 17.55
C ALA A 22 14.20 5.93 16.34
N ASN A 23 14.34 7.11 15.73
CA ASN A 23 13.36 7.59 14.75
C ASN A 23 13.62 7.11 13.31
N SER A 24 14.86 6.83 12.90
CA SER A 24 15.16 6.46 11.51
C SER A 24 14.65 5.07 11.12
N GLN A 25 14.50 4.15 12.08
CA GLN A 25 14.08 2.76 11.82
C GLN A 25 12.58 2.65 11.47
N GLN A 26 11.72 3.44 12.12
CA GLN A 26 10.27 3.43 11.87
C GLN A 26 9.87 3.92 10.47
N HIS A 27 10.77 4.63 9.77
CA HIS A 27 10.47 5.22 8.45
C HIS A 27 10.93 4.39 7.25
N MET A 28 11.69 3.29 7.42
CA MET A 28 12.22 2.51 6.29
C MET A 28 11.33 1.35 5.81
N VAL A 29 10.71 0.58 6.71
CA VAL A 29 9.68 -0.43 6.33
C VAL A 29 8.50 0.21 5.56
N PRO A 30 7.94 1.37 5.98
CA PRO A 30 6.92 2.07 5.22
C PRO A 30 7.37 2.45 3.81
N LEU A 31 8.61 2.98 3.69
CA LEU A 31 9.10 3.56 2.43
C LEU A 31 9.10 2.54 1.29
N LEU A 32 9.28 1.25 1.61
CA LEU A 32 9.40 0.17 0.64
C LEU A 32 8.06 -0.32 0.13
N ARG A 33 7.06 -0.50 1.02
CA ARG A 33 5.67 -0.70 0.58
C ARG A 33 5.10 0.56 -0.07
N HIS A 34 5.45 1.76 0.41
CA HIS A 34 5.12 3.04 -0.24
C HIS A 34 5.60 3.08 -1.70
N THR A 35 6.90 2.84 -1.97
CA THR A 35 7.42 2.94 -3.34
C THR A 35 6.92 1.86 -4.29
N THR A 36 6.41 0.73 -3.78
CA THR A 36 5.93 -0.38 -4.61
C THR A 36 4.43 -0.35 -4.88
N LEU A 37 3.62 0.23 -3.98
CA LEU A 37 2.15 0.18 -4.04
C LEU A 37 1.51 1.54 -4.38
N TYR A 38 2.25 2.66 -4.31
CA TYR A 38 1.77 3.93 -4.85
C TYR A 38 1.68 3.89 -6.38
N MET A 39 0.48 3.62 -6.90
CA MET A 39 -0.37 4.62 -7.60
C MET A 39 -1.45 4.01 -8.48
N ASN A 40 -1.38 2.71 -8.83
CA ASN A 40 -2.19 2.18 -9.93
C ASN A 40 -3.32 1.21 -9.53
N ASP A 41 -3.31 0.59 -8.35
CA ASP A 41 -4.44 -0.26 -7.91
C ASP A 41 -4.56 -0.36 -6.37
N LEU A 42 -5.42 0.49 -5.79
CA LEU A 42 -5.79 0.43 -4.37
C LEU A 42 -6.56 -0.87 -4.05
N ALA A 43 -7.40 -1.36 -4.96
CA ALA A 43 -8.19 -2.56 -4.75
C ALA A 43 -7.29 -3.81 -4.66
N ALA A 44 -6.32 -3.98 -5.56
CA ALA A 44 -5.33 -5.05 -5.45
C ALA A 44 -4.44 -4.91 -4.21
N THR A 45 -4.12 -3.69 -3.81
CA THR A 45 -3.35 -3.44 -2.57
C THR A 45 -4.11 -3.95 -1.35
N LEU A 46 -5.37 -3.54 -1.18
CA LEU A 46 -6.24 -3.96 -0.06
C LEU A 46 -6.54 -5.46 -0.09
N ARG A 47 -6.80 -6.05 -1.27
CA ARG A 47 -7.04 -7.50 -1.41
C ARG A 47 -5.84 -8.37 -1.00
N ASN A 48 -4.61 -7.90 -1.27
CA ASN A 48 -3.39 -8.67 -1.00
C ASN A 48 -2.82 -8.48 0.41
N ASP A 49 -3.26 -7.47 1.15
CA ASP A 49 -2.68 -7.06 2.44
C ASP A 49 -3.78 -6.86 3.49
N ARG A 50 -4.28 -7.97 4.05
CA ARG A 50 -5.41 -7.96 4.99
C ARG A 50 -5.18 -7.06 6.21
N MET A 51 -3.97 -6.98 6.73
CA MET A 51 -3.66 -6.11 7.87
C MET A 51 -3.70 -4.61 7.50
N LEU A 52 -3.27 -4.25 6.28
CA LEU A 52 -3.42 -2.89 5.75
C LEU A 52 -4.89 -2.53 5.55
N LEU A 53 -5.69 -3.50 5.10
CA LEU A 53 -7.14 -3.37 4.95
C LEU A 53 -7.84 -3.13 6.29
N GLU A 54 -7.52 -3.89 7.35
CA GLU A 54 -8.10 -3.66 8.69
C GLU A 54 -7.78 -2.24 9.20
N HIS A 55 -6.53 -1.80 9.13
CA HIS A 55 -6.14 -0.44 9.55
C HIS A 55 -6.75 0.66 8.67
N PHE A 56 -6.95 0.40 7.38
CA PHE A 56 -7.67 1.33 6.50
C PHE A 56 -9.17 1.37 6.81
N ARG A 57 -9.80 0.24 7.17
CA ARG A 57 -11.20 0.21 7.65
C ARG A 57 -11.37 1.07 8.90
N LEU A 58 -10.46 0.95 9.88
CA LEU A 58 -10.48 1.80 11.09
C LEU A 58 -10.35 3.31 10.78
N GLN A 59 -9.55 3.69 9.76
CA GLN A 59 -9.53 5.08 9.28
C GLN A 59 -10.88 5.50 8.72
N LEU A 60 -11.51 4.69 7.86
CA LEU A 60 -12.80 5.00 7.26
C LEU A 60 -13.92 5.08 8.31
N GLU A 61 -13.93 4.20 9.31
CA GLU A 61 -14.84 4.26 10.46
C GLU A 61 -14.67 5.60 11.21
N SER A 62 -13.43 6.04 11.42
CA SER A 62 -13.13 7.32 12.07
C SER A 62 -13.55 8.55 11.26
N GLU A 63 -13.70 8.40 9.94
CA GLU A 63 -14.20 9.43 9.01
C GLU A 63 -15.71 9.27 8.70
N PHE A 64 -16.39 8.27 9.27
CA PHE A 64 -17.78 7.90 8.94
C PHE A 64 -18.00 7.63 7.45
N ALA A 65 -17.10 6.83 6.86
CA ALA A 65 -17.06 6.48 5.43
C ALA A 65 -16.78 4.98 5.18
N ASP A 66 -16.89 4.15 6.21
CA ASP A 66 -16.63 2.70 6.21
C ASP A 66 -17.66 1.91 5.38
N GLU A 67 -18.87 2.43 5.20
CA GLU A 67 -19.90 1.83 4.35
C GLU A 67 -19.46 1.71 2.88
N ASN A 68 -18.56 2.58 2.40
CA ASN A 68 -18.03 2.53 1.04
C ASN A 68 -17.08 1.34 0.83
N LEU A 69 -16.37 0.91 1.88
CA LEU A 69 -15.50 -0.27 1.84
C LEU A 69 -16.32 -1.57 1.97
N GLU A 70 -17.26 -1.62 2.93
CA GLU A 70 -18.14 -2.78 3.08
C GLU A 70 -18.97 -3.07 1.82
N PHE A 71 -19.54 -2.02 1.22
CA PHE A 71 -20.23 -2.15 -0.06
C PHE A 71 -19.30 -2.66 -1.16
N PHE A 72 -18.08 -2.13 -1.26
CA PHE A 72 -17.12 -2.55 -2.28
C PHE A 72 -16.69 -4.01 -2.12
N GLU A 73 -16.43 -4.47 -0.89
CA GLU A 73 -16.13 -5.88 -0.61
C GLU A 73 -17.31 -6.79 -1.00
N LEU A 74 -18.53 -6.49 -0.53
CA LEU A 74 -19.70 -7.32 -0.77
C LEU A 74 -20.16 -7.31 -2.25
N ALA A 75 -20.00 -6.18 -2.95
CA ALA A 75 -20.28 -6.08 -4.38
C ALA A 75 -19.21 -6.82 -5.22
N SER A 76 -17.95 -6.87 -4.78
CA SER A 76 -16.91 -7.71 -5.40
C SER A 76 -17.23 -9.19 -5.25
N GLU A 77 -17.67 -9.63 -4.06
CA GLU A 77 -18.12 -11.02 -3.84
C GLU A 77 -19.33 -11.38 -4.71
N TYR A 78 -20.25 -10.43 -4.94
CA TYR A 78 -21.37 -10.59 -5.86
C TYR A 78 -20.94 -10.71 -7.33
N GLU A 79 -19.93 -9.96 -7.78
CA GLU A 79 -19.40 -10.06 -9.16
C GLU A 79 -18.83 -11.47 -9.42
N GLU A 80 -18.11 -12.04 -8.44
CA GLU A 80 -17.58 -13.42 -8.51
C GLU A 80 -18.69 -14.50 -8.47
N ALA A 81 -19.76 -14.27 -7.69
CA ALA A 81 -20.86 -15.23 -7.51
C ALA A 81 -22.27 -14.58 -7.56
N PRO A 82 -22.76 -14.15 -8.74
CA PRO A 82 -24.00 -13.38 -8.84
C PRO A 82 -25.24 -14.17 -8.41
N SER A 83 -25.99 -13.62 -7.45
CA SER A 83 -27.29 -14.18 -7.04
C SER A 83 -28.33 -13.09 -6.74
N LEU A 84 -29.59 -13.34 -7.08
CA LEU A 84 -30.68 -12.38 -6.84
C LEU A 84 -30.88 -12.05 -5.35
N GLU A 85 -30.60 -13.00 -4.46
CA GLU A 85 -30.71 -12.82 -3.01
C GLU A 85 -29.65 -11.83 -2.52
N LEU A 86 -28.38 -12.05 -2.89
CA LEU A 86 -27.28 -11.16 -2.55
C LEU A 86 -27.45 -9.78 -3.19
N ALA A 87 -27.86 -9.69 -4.46
CA ALA A 87 -28.11 -8.41 -5.12
C ALA A 87 -29.17 -7.58 -4.39
N ASN A 88 -30.33 -8.17 -4.07
CA ASN A 88 -31.38 -7.46 -3.35
C ASN A 88 -30.92 -7.07 -1.94
N ALA A 89 -30.17 -7.93 -1.24
CA ALA A 89 -29.59 -7.59 0.08
C ALA A 89 -28.59 -6.41 0.02
N ILE A 90 -27.73 -6.37 -1.01
CA ILE A 90 -26.81 -5.24 -1.26
C ILE A 90 -27.62 -3.97 -1.56
N ILE A 91 -28.65 -4.05 -2.41
CA ILE A 91 -29.50 -2.91 -2.75
C ILE A 91 -30.20 -2.36 -1.52
N ASP A 92 -30.86 -3.21 -0.73
CA ASP A 92 -31.58 -2.81 0.48
C ASP A 92 -30.65 -2.22 1.55
N THR A 93 -29.41 -2.72 1.65
CA THR A 93 -28.45 -2.29 2.68
C THR A 93 -27.68 -1.03 2.28
N TYR A 94 -27.23 -0.90 1.03
CA TYR A 94 -26.27 0.13 0.62
C TYR A 94 -26.81 1.14 -0.41
N ILE A 95 -27.88 0.81 -1.15
CA ILE A 95 -28.40 1.67 -2.23
C ILE A 95 -29.74 2.31 -1.85
N ALA A 96 -30.58 1.61 -1.10
CA ALA A 96 -31.94 2.02 -0.76
C ALA A 96 -31.98 3.37 -0.02
N PRO A 97 -32.95 4.25 -0.35
CA PRO A 97 -33.06 5.56 0.29
C PRO A 97 -33.34 5.41 1.79
N ASN A 98 -32.58 6.16 2.61
CA ASN A 98 -32.65 6.13 4.08
C ASN A 98 -32.13 4.84 4.73
N SER A 99 -31.37 3.99 4.02
CA SER A 99 -30.60 2.95 4.72
C SER A 99 -29.54 3.60 5.62
N VAL A 100 -29.28 2.97 6.77
CA VAL A 100 -28.25 3.40 7.73
C VAL A 100 -26.83 3.24 7.15
N ARG A 101 -26.65 2.33 6.19
CA ARG A 101 -25.39 2.09 5.46
C ARG A 101 -25.46 2.55 4.01
N GLN A 102 -26.34 3.51 3.69
CA GLN A 102 -26.47 4.00 2.31
C GLN A 102 -25.18 4.66 1.83
N VAL A 103 -24.52 4.10 0.81
CA VAL A 103 -23.31 4.70 0.23
C VAL A 103 -23.62 6.00 -0.49
N SER A 104 -22.71 6.97 -0.38
CA SER A 104 -22.79 8.24 -1.11
C SER A 104 -22.48 7.99 -2.59
N GLN A 105 -23.44 8.26 -3.47
CA GLN A 105 -23.30 8.03 -4.92
C GLN A 105 -24.12 9.04 -5.75
N PRO A 106 -23.76 9.28 -7.02
CA PRO A 106 -24.55 10.10 -7.94
C PRO A 106 -25.97 9.55 -8.13
N SER A 107 -26.92 10.45 -8.39
CA SER A 107 -28.31 10.12 -8.72
C SER A 107 -28.44 9.15 -9.90
N GLU A 108 -27.54 9.30 -10.86
CA GLU A 108 -27.43 8.56 -12.09
C GLU A 108 -27.13 7.08 -11.80
N CYS A 109 -26.09 6.80 -11.00
CA CYS A 109 -25.71 5.45 -10.57
C CYS A 109 -26.88 4.74 -9.87
N LYS A 110 -27.52 5.43 -8.92
CA LYS A 110 -28.69 4.91 -8.19
C LYS A 110 -29.85 4.59 -9.15
N SER A 111 -30.14 5.48 -10.09
CA SER A 111 -31.21 5.26 -11.08
C SER A 111 -30.92 4.11 -12.05
N GLY A 112 -29.64 3.85 -12.35
CA GLY A 112 -29.18 2.68 -13.10
C GLY A 112 -29.46 1.39 -12.33
N ILE A 113 -29.01 1.33 -11.07
CA ILE A 113 -29.23 0.17 -10.18
C ILE A 113 -30.73 -0.10 -9.99
N GLU A 114 -31.55 0.92 -9.71
CA GLU A 114 -33.00 0.77 -9.52
C GLU A 114 -33.70 0.20 -10.78
N LYS A 115 -33.26 0.63 -11.98
CA LYS A 115 -33.78 0.14 -13.25
C LYS A 115 -33.36 -1.32 -13.51
N ASP A 116 -32.10 -1.66 -13.29
CA ASP A 116 -31.57 -2.99 -13.54
C ASP A 116 -32.08 -4.00 -12.50
N ALA A 117 -32.20 -3.60 -11.24
CA ALA A 117 -32.82 -4.39 -10.18
C ALA A 117 -34.28 -4.76 -10.50
N LYS A 118 -35.03 -3.86 -11.14
CA LYS A 118 -36.37 -4.16 -11.64
C LYS A 118 -36.34 -5.25 -12.72
N VAL A 119 -35.44 -5.13 -13.70
CA VAL A 119 -35.28 -6.14 -14.77
C VAL A 119 -34.85 -7.49 -14.19
N MET A 120 -33.92 -7.51 -13.23
CA MET A 120 -33.47 -8.73 -12.53
C MET A 120 -34.62 -9.43 -11.80
N ASN A 121 -35.44 -8.66 -11.07
CA ASN A 121 -36.58 -9.22 -10.33
C ASN A 121 -37.73 -9.68 -11.24
N GLU A 122 -37.95 -9.05 -12.39
CA GLU A 122 -38.92 -9.48 -13.41
C GLU A 122 -38.44 -10.73 -14.16
N THR A 123 -37.18 -10.78 -14.59
CA THR A 123 -36.61 -11.88 -15.39
C THR A 123 -36.16 -13.09 -14.56
N ARG A 124 -35.92 -12.90 -13.26
CA ARG A 124 -35.26 -13.85 -12.35
C ARG A 124 -33.85 -14.26 -12.81
N ILE A 125 -33.14 -13.33 -13.46
CA ILE A 125 -31.74 -13.48 -13.87
C ILE A 125 -30.94 -12.38 -13.17
N ALA A 126 -29.81 -12.73 -12.55
CA ALA A 126 -28.93 -11.75 -11.91
C ALA A 126 -28.07 -11.02 -12.97
N ASN A 127 -27.92 -9.70 -12.86
CA ASN A 127 -26.97 -8.93 -13.65
C ASN A 127 -25.64 -8.85 -12.86
N PRO A 128 -24.55 -9.53 -13.26
CA PRO A 128 -23.26 -9.44 -12.56
C PRO A 128 -22.76 -7.98 -12.44
N ASN A 129 -23.07 -7.16 -13.44
CA ASN A 129 -22.52 -5.82 -13.61
C ASN A 129 -23.41 -4.71 -13.02
N ILE A 130 -24.39 -5.03 -12.17
CA ILE A 130 -25.32 -4.03 -11.64
C ILE A 130 -24.63 -3.00 -10.73
N PHE A 131 -23.50 -3.33 -10.12
CA PHE A 131 -22.83 -2.46 -9.15
C PHE A 131 -21.60 -1.72 -9.68
N ASP A 132 -21.14 -1.98 -10.92
CA ASP A 132 -19.89 -1.46 -11.50
C ASP A 132 -19.68 0.04 -11.26
N ASP A 133 -20.66 0.88 -11.64
CA ASP A 133 -20.59 2.34 -11.51
C ASP A 133 -20.52 2.78 -10.04
N ALA A 134 -21.26 2.11 -9.15
CA ALA A 134 -21.25 2.43 -7.72
C ALA A 134 -19.95 1.96 -7.04
N MET A 135 -19.39 0.82 -7.46
CA MET A 135 -18.09 0.33 -7.00
C MET A 135 -16.95 1.27 -7.43
N ALA A 136 -16.98 1.74 -8.68
CA ALA A 136 -16.03 2.74 -9.19
C ALA A 136 -16.13 4.07 -8.42
N TRP A 137 -17.34 4.49 -8.05
CA TRP A 137 -17.54 5.67 -7.21
C TRP A 137 -17.02 5.48 -5.77
N CYS A 138 -17.34 4.37 -5.12
CA CYS A 138 -16.84 4.05 -3.78
C CYS A 138 -15.31 3.94 -3.76
N MET A 139 -14.71 3.36 -4.81
CA MET A 139 -13.26 3.35 -4.99
C MET A 139 -12.67 4.76 -5.10
N THR A 140 -13.36 5.69 -5.78
CA THR A 140 -12.95 7.10 -5.85
C THR A 140 -12.97 7.76 -4.46
N MET A 141 -13.99 7.51 -3.64
CA MET A 141 -14.08 8.03 -2.27
C MET A 141 -12.97 7.44 -1.37
N MET A 142 -12.68 6.14 -1.48
CA MET A 142 -11.56 5.50 -0.77
C MET A 142 -10.19 6.05 -1.22
N LEU A 143 -10.02 6.33 -2.52
CA LEU A 143 -8.81 6.98 -3.06
C LEU A 143 -8.64 8.41 -2.54
N GLU A 144 -9.71 9.15 -2.26
CA GLU A 144 -9.63 10.46 -1.60
C GLU A 144 -9.25 10.36 -0.11
N ALA A 145 -9.65 9.28 0.59
CA ALA A 145 -9.24 9.00 1.97
C ALA A 145 -7.78 8.52 2.07
N TRP A 146 -7.26 7.85 1.04
CA TRP A 146 -5.93 7.22 1.05
C TRP A 146 -4.76 8.17 1.46
N PRO A 147 -4.65 9.42 0.97
CA PRO A 147 -3.59 10.34 1.40
C PRO A 147 -3.75 10.88 2.83
N ARG A 148 -4.93 10.71 3.45
CA ARG A 148 -5.16 11.01 4.88
C ARG A 148 -4.78 9.81 5.74
N PHE A 149 -5.21 8.61 5.35
CA PHE A 149 -4.82 7.35 5.98
C PHE A 149 -3.30 7.25 6.15
N LEU A 150 -2.53 7.45 5.08
CA LEU A 150 -1.06 7.34 5.10
C LEU A 150 -0.35 8.39 5.99
N LYS A 151 -1.09 9.34 6.58
CA LYS A 151 -0.61 10.33 7.55
C LYS A 151 -1.24 10.16 8.95
N SER A 152 -2.14 9.21 9.13
CA SER A 152 -2.90 9.01 10.36
C SER A 152 -2.20 8.06 11.33
N GLY A 153 -2.72 7.98 12.55
CA GLY A 153 -2.26 7.02 13.57
C GLY A 153 -2.39 5.58 13.09
N TYR A 154 -3.55 5.22 12.52
CA TYR A 154 -3.82 3.86 12.02
C TYR A 154 -2.77 3.37 11.01
N TYR A 155 -2.23 4.24 10.15
CA TYR A 155 -1.14 3.83 9.28
C TYR A 155 0.19 3.64 10.03
N GLN A 156 0.48 4.43 11.07
CA GLN A 156 1.65 4.18 11.93
C GLN A 156 1.49 2.89 12.75
N ASP A 157 0.28 2.58 13.20
CA ASP A 157 -0.05 1.36 13.95
C ASP A 157 0.10 0.13 13.04
N TYR A 158 -0.43 0.15 11.81
CA TYR A 158 -0.16 -0.84 10.76
C TYR A 158 1.33 -1.10 10.54
N LEU A 159 2.17 -0.05 10.57
CA LEU A 159 3.61 -0.18 10.38
C LEU A 159 4.32 -0.79 11.59
N ALA A 160 3.81 -0.58 12.79
CA ALA A 160 4.27 -1.26 14.00
C ALA A 160 3.88 -2.74 13.97
N ASP A 161 2.62 -3.06 13.69
CA ASP A 161 2.14 -4.43 13.58
C ASP A 161 2.89 -5.21 12.49
N LEU A 162 3.14 -4.59 11.32
CA LEU A 162 3.93 -5.18 10.24
C LEU A 162 5.35 -5.53 10.68
N ALA A 163 5.94 -4.69 11.52
CA ALA A 163 7.30 -4.85 12.01
C ALA A 163 7.38 -5.95 13.08
N ASP A 164 6.36 -6.06 13.95
CA ASP A 164 6.25 -7.10 14.97
C ASP A 164 5.93 -8.48 14.38
N ASP A 165 5.07 -8.56 13.35
CA ASP A 165 4.80 -9.80 12.60
C ASP A 165 6.01 -10.27 11.75
N ASN A 166 6.95 -9.37 11.46
CA ASN A 166 8.10 -9.65 10.60
C ASN A 166 9.43 -9.19 11.23
N PRO A 167 9.84 -9.75 12.38
CA PRO A 167 11.05 -9.34 13.08
C PRO A 167 12.33 -9.57 12.24
N GLU A 168 12.29 -10.50 11.29
CA GLU A 168 13.36 -10.70 10.31
C GLU A 168 13.56 -9.49 9.39
N LEU A 169 12.49 -8.82 8.95
CA LEU A 169 12.58 -7.60 8.10
C LEU A 169 13.32 -6.49 8.85
N LEU A 170 12.97 -6.29 10.14
CA LEU A 170 13.68 -5.34 11.01
C LEU A 170 15.16 -5.70 11.19
N SER A 171 15.47 -6.97 11.44
CA SER A 171 16.85 -7.40 11.68
C SER A 171 17.76 -7.35 10.43
N GLN A 172 17.17 -7.35 9.23
CA GLN A 172 17.88 -7.38 7.95
C GLN A 172 17.92 -6.00 7.27
N LEU A 173 17.36 -4.97 7.91
CA LEU A 173 17.58 -3.55 7.59
C LEU A 173 18.93 -3.06 8.15
N ASP A 174 20.02 -3.68 7.69
CA ASP A 174 21.37 -3.08 7.82
C ASP A 174 21.32 -1.72 7.11
N GLN A 175 21.42 -0.62 7.85
CA GLN A 175 20.99 0.67 7.33
C GLN A 175 21.92 1.17 6.20
N PRO A 176 21.39 1.45 4.99
CA PRO A 176 22.07 2.32 4.05
C PRO A 176 22.20 3.71 4.70
N SER A 177 23.31 4.42 4.51
CA SER A 177 23.49 5.79 5.04
C SER A 177 22.25 6.64 4.80
N ASP A 178 21.86 7.45 5.79
CA ASP A 178 20.69 8.32 5.71
C ASP A 178 20.71 9.21 4.45
N ASP A 179 21.90 9.58 3.98
CA ASP A 179 22.17 10.36 2.76
C ASP A 179 21.75 9.70 1.42
N LEU A 180 21.38 8.42 1.41
CA LEU A 180 20.98 7.73 0.18
C LEU A 180 19.54 8.08 -0.23
N SER A 181 19.35 8.37 -1.51
CA SER A 181 18.02 8.61 -2.08
C SER A 181 17.12 7.36 -1.98
N PRO A 182 15.78 7.50 -1.98
CA PRO A 182 14.85 6.38 -1.87
C PRO A 182 15.11 5.26 -2.88
N GLU A 183 15.45 5.61 -4.11
CA GLU A 183 15.74 4.68 -5.20
C GLU A 183 17.01 3.87 -4.93
N ARG A 184 18.04 4.50 -4.34
CA ARG A 184 19.28 3.82 -3.95
C ARG A 184 19.10 2.95 -2.72
N LYS A 185 18.24 3.35 -1.77
CA LYS A 185 17.86 2.52 -0.62
C LYS A 185 17.10 1.27 -1.09
N LEU A 186 16.13 1.41 -2.00
CA LEU A 186 15.43 0.29 -2.63
C LEU A 186 16.38 -0.65 -3.40
N GLN A 187 17.26 -0.12 -4.26
CA GLN A 187 18.27 -0.92 -4.98
C GLN A 187 19.18 -1.71 -4.02
N TRP A 188 19.64 -1.10 -2.91
CA TRP A 188 20.47 -1.79 -1.93
C TRP A 188 19.75 -2.97 -1.28
N LEU A 189 18.45 -2.85 -1.00
CA LEU A 189 17.65 -3.92 -0.38
C LEU A 189 17.39 -5.07 -1.35
N LEU A 190 17.01 -4.76 -2.59
CA LEU A 190 16.73 -5.75 -3.63
C LEU A 190 17.99 -6.49 -4.11
N ARG A 191 19.17 -5.88 -3.98
CA ARG A 191 20.48 -6.50 -4.28
C ARG A 191 20.89 -7.62 -3.32
N ASN A 192 20.30 -7.70 -2.14
CA ASN A 192 20.67 -8.67 -1.12
C ASN A 192 19.68 -9.87 -1.15
N PRO A 193 19.99 -11.00 -1.83
CA PRO A 193 19.04 -12.11 -1.98
C PRO A 193 18.72 -12.81 -0.65
N SER A 194 19.56 -12.67 0.37
CA SER A 194 19.28 -13.12 1.73
C SER A 194 18.19 -12.29 2.43
N ASN A 195 17.99 -11.03 2.00
CA ASN A 195 17.06 -10.09 2.61
C ASN A 195 15.62 -10.57 2.42
N ALA A 196 14.88 -10.67 3.52
CA ALA A 196 13.47 -11.02 3.55
C ALA A 196 12.60 -10.07 2.71
N ILE A 197 12.97 -8.78 2.60
CA ILE A 197 12.31 -7.79 1.74
C ILE A 197 12.39 -8.20 0.27
N ALA A 198 13.57 -8.59 -0.21
CA ALA A 198 13.77 -9.03 -1.59
C ALA A 198 12.97 -10.31 -1.89
N ARG A 199 12.93 -11.26 -0.95
CA ARG A 199 12.16 -12.51 -1.06
C ARG A 199 10.65 -12.29 -1.03
N GLN A 200 10.15 -11.39 -0.18
CA GLN A 200 8.73 -11.02 -0.14
C GLN A 200 8.32 -10.25 -1.42
N PHE A 201 9.15 -9.33 -1.90
CA PHE A 201 8.90 -8.60 -3.15
C PHE A 201 8.88 -9.53 -4.37
N GLU A 202 9.83 -10.47 -4.48
CA GLU A 202 9.80 -11.49 -5.55
C GLU A 202 8.53 -12.37 -5.46
N THR A 203 8.10 -12.71 -4.25
CA THR A 203 6.86 -13.48 -4.03
C THR A 203 5.62 -12.69 -4.44
N TYR A 204 5.57 -11.38 -4.15
CA TYR A 204 4.50 -10.49 -4.61
C TYR A 204 4.46 -10.40 -6.14
N LEU A 205 5.61 -10.18 -6.79
CA LEU A 205 5.69 -10.07 -8.25
C LEU A 205 5.29 -11.37 -8.97
N LYS A 206 5.56 -12.54 -8.37
CA LYS A 206 5.04 -13.83 -8.86
C LYS A 206 3.51 -13.93 -8.77
N LYS A 207 2.89 -13.40 -7.70
CA LYS A 207 1.42 -13.38 -7.56
C LYS A 207 0.73 -12.51 -8.61
N ILE A 208 1.34 -11.39 -8.99
CA ILE A 208 0.81 -10.47 -10.01
C ILE A 208 1.32 -10.75 -11.43
N TYR A 209 1.91 -11.93 -11.68
CA TYR A 209 2.46 -12.36 -12.98
C TYR A 209 3.51 -11.39 -13.59
N ALA A 210 4.22 -10.64 -12.73
CA ALA A 210 5.23 -9.64 -13.12
C ALA A 210 6.66 -10.00 -12.66
N SER A 211 6.93 -11.29 -12.35
CA SER A 211 8.26 -11.74 -11.91
C SER A 211 9.35 -11.51 -12.95
N GLU A 212 9.00 -11.55 -14.24
CA GLU A 212 9.92 -11.29 -15.36
C GLU A 212 10.55 -9.89 -15.28
N CYS A 213 9.81 -8.89 -14.76
CA CYS A 213 10.35 -7.55 -14.54
C CYS A 213 11.43 -7.52 -13.45
N TYR A 214 11.34 -8.39 -12.45
CA TYR A 214 12.34 -8.52 -11.39
C TYR A 214 13.57 -9.30 -11.85
N ASP A 215 13.37 -10.35 -12.65
CA ASP A 215 14.46 -11.11 -13.25
C ASP A 215 15.26 -10.21 -14.21
N PHE A 216 14.59 -9.43 -15.06
CA PHE A 216 15.22 -8.40 -15.88
C PHE A 216 16.00 -7.37 -15.05
N TRP A 217 15.41 -6.89 -13.94
CA TRP A 217 16.09 -5.94 -13.06
C TRP A 217 17.35 -6.54 -12.41
N LYS A 218 17.31 -7.78 -11.90
CA LYS A 218 18.47 -8.47 -11.33
C LYS A 218 19.59 -8.65 -12.36
N ASP A 219 19.24 -9.07 -13.58
CA ASP A 219 20.18 -9.24 -14.68
C ASP A 219 20.83 -7.89 -15.10
N LEU A 220 20.02 -6.84 -15.22
CA LEU A 220 20.50 -5.48 -15.53
C LEU A 220 21.38 -4.91 -14.42
N ASP A 221 21.05 -5.18 -13.15
CA ASP A 221 21.82 -4.73 -12.01
C ASP A 221 23.20 -5.41 -11.94
N ALA A 222 23.24 -6.73 -12.18
CA ALA A 222 24.49 -7.49 -12.32
C ALA A 222 25.36 -6.95 -13.46
N LEU A 223 24.77 -6.69 -14.64
CA LEU A 223 25.46 -6.04 -15.76
C LEU A 223 26.00 -4.67 -15.36
N MET A 224 25.22 -3.85 -14.65
CA MET A 224 25.64 -2.52 -14.22
C MET A 224 26.82 -2.56 -13.25
N ALA A 225 26.88 -3.57 -12.37
CA ALA A 225 28.00 -3.79 -11.44
C ALA A 225 29.31 -4.26 -12.11
N GLU A 226 29.26 -4.83 -13.32
CA GLU A 226 30.48 -5.27 -14.02
C GLU A 226 31.41 -4.10 -14.40
N PRO A 227 32.75 -4.29 -14.34
CA PRO A 227 33.69 -3.30 -14.86
C PRO A 227 33.58 -3.17 -16.39
N ALA A 228 33.91 -1.99 -16.92
CA ALA A 228 33.89 -1.75 -18.36
C ALA A 228 34.89 -2.66 -19.10
N GLY A 229 34.41 -3.41 -20.10
CA GLY A 229 35.23 -4.33 -20.88
C GLY A 229 34.40 -5.25 -21.78
N GLU A 230 35.09 -6.11 -22.53
CA GLU A 230 34.49 -6.99 -23.53
C GLU A 230 33.46 -7.98 -22.94
N ASN A 231 33.64 -8.39 -21.68
CA ASN A 231 32.68 -9.26 -20.97
C ASN A 231 31.35 -8.55 -20.73
N LYS A 232 31.37 -7.29 -20.30
CA LYS A 232 30.18 -6.46 -20.09
C LYS A 232 29.40 -6.25 -21.39
N VAL A 233 30.10 -6.09 -22.51
CA VAL A 233 29.46 -6.01 -23.85
C VAL A 233 28.77 -7.34 -24.19
N LYS A 234 29.45 -8.48 -24.03
CA LYS A 234 28.87 -9.82 -24.28
C LYS A 234 27.68 -10.13 -23.36
N HIS A 235 27.72 -9.69 -22.11
CA HIS A 235 26.60 -9.84 -21.19
C HIS A 235 25.42 -8.94 -21.62
N ALA A 236 25.65 -7.68 -21.97
CA ALA A 236 24.62 -6.78 -22.50
C ALA A 236 23.95 -7.36 -23.77
N GLU A 237 24.73 -7.87 -24.73
CA GLU A 237 24.22 -8.55 -25.92
C GLU A 237 23.35 -9.77 -25.59
N LYS A 238 23.68 -10.52 -24.53
CA LYS A 238 22.88 -11.66 -24.06
C LYS A 238 21.55 -11.19 -23.47
N LEU A 239 21.54 -10.13 -22.66
CA LEU A 239 20.30 -9.60 -22.07
C LEU A 239 19.38 -9.01 -23.14
N VAL A 240 19.92 -8.27 -24.12
CA VAL A 240 19.14 -7.78 -25.27
C VAL A 240 18.48 -8.95 -26.00
N LYS A 241 19.19 -10.05 -26.25
CA LYS A 241 18.60 -11.25 -26.88
C LYS A 241 17.59 -12.01 -26.01
N LEU A 242 17.62 -11.82 -24.69
CA LEU A 242 16.75 -12.51 -23.74
C LEU A 242 15.43 -11.76 -23.52
N TYR A 243 15.46 -10.42 -23.59
CA TYR A 243 14.34 -9.54 -23.23
C TYR A 243 13.84 -8.65 -24.38
N THR A 244 14.36 -8.80 -25.60
CA THR A 244 13.82 -8.12 -26.81
C THR A 244 13.35 -9.17 -27.81
N VAL A 245 12.09 -9.08 -28.21
CA VAL A 245 11.45 -9.87 -29.29
C VAL A 245 11.49 -9.09 -30.59
#